data_AF-A0A2K3JY30-F1
#
_entry.id   AF-A0A2K3JY30-F1
#
_cell.length_a   1.000
_cell.length_b   1.000
_cell.length_c   1.000
_cell.angle_alpha   90.00
_cell.angle_beta   90.00
_cell.angle_gamma   90.00
#
_symmetry.space_group_name_H-M   'P 1'
#
loop_
_entity.id
_entity.type
_entity.pdbx_description
1 polymer ?
#
loop_
_entity_poly.entity_id
_entity_poly.type
_entity_poly.pdbx_seq_one_letter_code
_entity_poly.pdbx_strand_id
1 'polypeptide(L)' 'MVSVSEIRKAQRAEGPATILAIGTANPPNKVDQSTYPDFYFKITNSEHKAELKEKFQRMCK' A
#
# COMPACT_ATOMS: atom_id res chain seq x y z
N MET A 1 -12.92 49.52 5.70
CA MET A 1 -12.70 48.11 6.08
C MET A 1 -12.93 47.25 4.85
N VAL A 2 -12.02 46.33 4.53
CA VAL A 2 -12.24 45.40 3.41
C VAL A 2 -13.30 44.38 3.82
N SER A 3 -14.21 44.04 2.91
CA SER A 3 -15.30 43.11 3.22
C SER A 3 -14.81 41.66 3.20
N VAL A 4 -15.45 40.82 4.01
CA VAL A 4 -15.10 39.39 4.12
C VAL A 4 -15.29 38.65 2.77
N SER A 5 -16.25 39.07 1.95
CA SER A 5 -16.51 38.48 0.64
C SER A 5 -15.40 38.78 -0.38
N GLU A 6 -14.82 39.98 -0.36
CA GLU A 6 -13.68 40.36 -1.20
C GLU A 6 -12.43 39.57 -0.83
N ILE A 7 -12.16 39.44 0.47
CA ILE A 7 -11.05 38.62 0.99
C ILE A 7 -11.23 37.16 0.54
N ARG A 8 -12.44 36.59 0.65
CA ARG A 8 -12.70 35.21 0.23
C ARG A 8 -12.58 35.01 -1.28
N LYS A 9 -12.96 36.01 -2.08
CA LYS A 9 -12.84 35.95 -3.54
C LYS A 9 -11.38 35.98 -3.99
N ALA A 10 -10.52 36.77 -3.35
CA ALA A 10 -9.10 36.84 -3.66
C ALA A 10 -8.31 35.58 -3.23
N GLN A 11 -8.79 34.86 -2.21
CA GLN A 11 -8.11 33.69 -1.65
C GLN A 11 -8.41 32.37 -2.39
N ARG A 12 -9.55 32.25 -3.09
CA ARG A 12 -9.95 30.97 -3.72
C ARG A 12 -9.11 30.67 -4.96
N ALA A 13 -8.84 29.38 -5.17
CA ALA A 13 -8.32 28.88 -6.44
C ALA A 13 -9.42 28.90 -7.51
N GLU A 14 -9.00 28.93 -8.77
CA GLU A 14 -9.87 28.80 -9.93
C GLU A 14 -9.65 27.45 -10.61
N GLY A 15 -10.72 26.90 -11.17
CA GLY A 15 -10.68 25.63 -11.90
C GLY A 15 -10.83 24.37 -11.03
N PRO A 16 -10.82 23.20 -11.67
CA PRO A 16 -10.93 21.92 -10.99
C PRO A 16 -9.62 21.53 -10.30
N ALA A 17 -9.71 20.74 -9.23
CA ALA A 17 -8.53 20.12 -8.63
C ALA A 17 -7.90 19.12 -9.61
N THR A 18 -6.57 19.17 -9.76
CA THR A 18 -5.82 18.30 -10.66
C THR A 18 -4.66 17.65 -9.91
N ILE A 19 -4.35 16.40 -10.26
CA ILE A 19 -3.17 15.70 -9.72
C ILE A 19 -1.93 16.30 -10.39
N LEU A 20 -1.06 16.91 -9.59
CA LEU A 20 0.19 17.50 -10.10
C LEU A 20 1.34 16.50 -10.13
N ALA A 21 1.37 15.53 -9.20
CA ALA A 21 2.35 14.45 -9.18
C ALA A 21 1.89 13.28 -8.29
N ILE A 22 2.44 12.09 -8.54
CA ILE A 22 2.32 10.91 -7.69
C ILE A 22 3.72 10.32 -7.52
N GLY A 23 4.10 10.03 -6.27
CA GLY A 23 5.35 9.33 -5.95
C GLY A 23 5.06 8.11 -5.10
N THR A 24 5.77 7.00 -5.37
CA THR A 24 5.69 5.75 -4.59
C THR A 24 7.09 5.27 -4.24
N ALA A 25 7.20 4.50 -3.15
CA ALA A 25 8.43 3.82 -2.74
C ALA A 25 8.10 2.52 -2.02
N ASN A 26 8.98 1.52 -2.13
CA ASN A 26 8.89 0.24 -1.44
C ASN A 26 10.23 -0.10 -0.78
N PRO A 27 10.25 -0.89 0.30
CA PRO A 27 11.50 -1.40 0.87
C PRO A 27 12.30 -2.21 -0.16
N PRO A 28 13.64 -2.28 -0.04
CA PRO A 28 14.47 -3.06 -0.96
C PRO A 28 14.25 -4.57 -0.81
N ASN A 29 13.81 -5.02 0.37
CA ASN A 29 13.50 -6.43 0.60
C ASN A 29 12.17 -6.81 -0.07
N LYS A 30 12.22 -7.80 -0.95
CA LYS A 30 11.07 -8.36 -1.65
C LYS A 30 11.07 -9.87 -1.46
N VAL A 31 9.91 -10.43 -1.16
CA VAL A 31 9.71 -11.88 -1.12
C VAL A 31 8.71 -12.25 -2.20
N ASP A 32 9.09 -13.17 -3.09
CA ASP A 32 8.22 -13.60 -4.19
C ASP A 32 7.11 -14.51 -3.65
N GLN A 33 5.87 -14.24 -4.07
CA GLN A 33 4.67 -14.92 -3.58
C GLN A 33 4.75 -16.44 -3.79
N SER A 34 5.39 -16.91 -4.87
CA SER A 34 5.60 -18.33 -5.14
C SER A 34 6.45 -19.04 -4.09
N THR A 35 7.34 -18.31 -3.41
CA THR A 35 8.26 -18.83 -2.37
C THR A 35 7.84 -18.42 -0.96
N TYR A 36 6.88 -17.50 -0.84
CA TYR A 36 6.42 -16.96 0.44
C TYR A 36 5.89 -18.03 1.41
N PRO A 37 5.13 -19.05 0.98
CA PRO A 37 4.75 -20.15 1.86
C PRO A 37 5.93 -20.86 2.52
N ASP A 38 6.99 -21.12 1.76
CA ASP A 38 8.18 -21.79 2.28
C ASP A 38 8.96 -20.87 3.21
N PHE A 39 9.17 -19.61 2.81
CA PHE A 39 9.83 -18.60 3.65
C PHE A 39 9.11 -18.43 4.99
N TYR A 40 7.79 -18.25 4.96
CA TYR A 40 6.98 -17.97 6.14
C TYR A 40 6.94 -19.15 7.12
N PHE A 41 6.73 -20.37 6.64
CA PHE A 41 6.68 -21.56 7.52
C PHE A 41 8.05 -21.93 8.09
N LYS A 42 9.13 -21.65 7.34
CA LYS A 42 10.50 -21.85 7.82
C LYS A 42 10.86 -20.86 8.94
N ILE A 43 10.64 -19.56 8.74
CA ILE A 43 11.04 -18.54 9.71
C ILE A 43 10.17 -18.57 10.98
N THR A 44 8.92 -19.04 10.88
CA THR A 44 8.00 -19.19 12.03
C THR A 44 8.07 -20.58 12.69
N ASN A 45 9.04 -21.42 12.33
CA ASN A 45 9.22 -22.78 12.85
C ASN A 45 7.92 -23.63 12.79
N SER A 46 7.17 -23.49 11.71
CA SER A 46 5.83 -24.09 11.54
C SER A 46 5.78 -25.17 10.47
N GLU A 47 6.93 -25.64 9.96
CA GLU A 47 6.98 -26.64 8.88
C GLU A 47 6.27 -27.96 9.20
N HIS A 48 6.16 -28.31 10.48
CA HIS A 48 5.41 -29.47 10.96
C HIS A 48 3.90 -29.40 10.66
N LYS A 49 3.36 -28.22 10.32
CA LYS A 49 1.93 -28.01 10.00
C LYS A 49 1.67 -28.15 8.50
N ALA A 50 1.95 -29.33 7.95
CA ALA A 50 1.93 -29.59 6.50
C ALA A 50 0.58 -29.25 5.82
N GLU A 51 -0.56 -29.64 6.40
CA GLU A 51 -1.88 -29.34 5.85
C GLU A 51 -2.17 -27.84 5.79
N LEU A 52 -1.75 -27.10 6.82
CA LEU A 52 -1.89 -25.65 6.86
C LEU A 52 -0.99 -24.99 5.82
N LYS A 53 0.23 -25.51 5.62
CA LYS A 53 1.15 -25.06 4.58
C LYS A 53 0.58 -25.28 3.19
N GLU A 54 -0.02 -26.43 2.92
CA GLU A 54 -0.68 -26.72 1.64
C GLU A 54 -1.89 -25.80 1.38
N LYS A 55 -2.71 -25.55 2.41
CA LYS A 55 -3.78 -24.55 2.32
C LYS A 55 -3.22 -23.16 2.03
N PHE A 56 -2.13 -22.77 2.69
CA PHE A 56 -1.48 -21.48 2.48
C PHE A 56 -0.87 -21.35 1.07
N GLN A 57 -0.22 -22.40 0.57
CA GLN A 57 0.28 -22.46 -0.81
C GLN A 57 -0.82 -22.28 -1.85
N ARG A 58 -2.02 -22.83 -1.63
CA ARG A 58 -3.18 -22.60 -2.52
C ARG A 58 -3.66 -21.14 -2.51
N MET A 59 -3.57 -20.45 -1.37
CA MET A 59 -3.93 -19.02 -1.27
C MET A 59 -2.88 -18.08 -1.86
N CYS A 60 -1.62 -18.52 -1.93
CA CYS A 60 -0.51 -17.78 -2.54
C CYS A 60 -0.36 -18.03 -4.06
N LYS A 61 -1.31 -18.74 -4.70
CA LYS A 61 -1.43 -18.83 -6.17
C LYS A 61 -2.35 -17.74 -6.68
#